data_AF-A0AAX1G0S5-F1
#
_entry.id   AF-A0AAX1G0S5-F1
#
_cell.length_a   1.000
_cell.length_b   1.000
_cell.length_c   1.000
_cell.angle_alpha   90.00
_cell.angle_beta   90.00
_cell.angle_gamma   90.00
#
_symmetry.space_group_name_H-M   'P 1'
#
loop_
_entity.id
_entity.type
_entity.pdbx_description
1 polymer ?
#
loop_
_entity_poly.entity_id
_entity_poly.type
_entity_poly.pdbx_seq_one_letter_code
_entity_poly.pdbx_strand_id
1 'polypeptide(L)'
;MKDHPKHLFSISSGDKVISERYNNNVMDDLYRHLTNITKINMTTYRAGRAIAELIIHYDSEKTFLLTIWESELNCPPLSSDDIRLAHKEIALPDIADIMIFVTTLARHAHLSPHLPSDQNSAEVLTYV
;
A
#
# COMPACT_ATOMS: atom_id res chain seq x y z
N MET A 1 18.38 17.54 -15.22
CA MET A 1 18.05 16.55 -14.18
C MET A 1 16.55 16.50 -14.07
N LYS A 2 15.91 15.36 -14.33
CA LYS A 2 14.50 15.20 -13.93
C LYS A 2 14.52 14.99 -12.42
N ASP A 3 13.86 15.85 -11.66
CA ASP A 3 13.69 15.64 -10.23
C ASP A 3 13.04 14.26 -10.02
N HIS A 4 13.74 13.41 -9.27
CA HIS A 4 13.13 12.16 -8.81
C HIS A 4 12.02 12.53 -7.82
N PRO A 5 10.81 11.97 -7.97
CA PRO A 5 9.74 12.22 -7.02
C PRO A 5 10.20 11.80 -5.62
N LYS A 6 9.95 12.65 -4.62
CA LYS A 6 10.34 12.39 -3.23
C LYS A 6 9.27 11.65 -2.44
N HIS A 7 8.02 11.73 -2.90
CA HIS A 7 6.82 11.20 -2.25
C HIS A 7 5.77 10.84 -3.30
N LEU A 8 4.80 10.00 -2.94
CA LEU A 8 3.66 9.68 -3.82
C LEU A 8 2.53 10.70 -3.66
N PHE A 9 2.42 11.30 -2.48
CA PHE A 9 1.33 12.19 -2.15
C PHE A 9 1.86 13.49 -1.57
N SER A 10 1.36 14.62 -2.09
CA SER A 10 1.55 15.92 -1.45
C SER A 10 0.34 16.22 -0.57
N ILE A 11 0.55 16.91 0.55
CA ILE A 11 -0.55 17.42 1.40
C ILE A 11 -0.66 18.92 1.17
N SER A 12 -1.83 19.37 0.72
CA SER A 12 -2.12 20.79 0.59
C SER A 12 -2.32 21.45 1.96
N SER A 13 -2.22 22.78 2.00
CA SER A 13 -2.52 23.56 3.20
C SER A 13 -3.97 23.44 3.70
N GLY A 14 -4.87 22.88 2.88
CA GLY A 14 -6.27 22.62 3.24
C GLY A 14 -6.55 21.18 3.65
N ASP A 15 -5.52 20.41 4.07
CA ASP A 15 -5.63 19.00 4.49
C ASP A 15 -6.20 18.09 3.39
N LYS A 16 -5.92 18.41 2.13
CA LYS A 16 -6.25 17.56 0.98
C LYS A 16 -5.02 16.84 0.48
N VAL A 17 -5.19 15.54 0.28
CA VAL A 17 -4.24 14.69 -0.44
C VAL A 17 -4.25 15.09 -1.92
N ILE A 18 -3.06 15.34 -2.46
CA ILE A 18 -2.81 15.57 -3.88
C ILE A 18 -1.99 14.38 -4.39
N SER A 19 -2.57 13.61 -5.31
CA SER A 19 -1.85 12.52 -6.00
C SER A 19 -0.85 13.11 -7.00
N GLU A 20 0.43 12.79 -6.82
CA GLU A 20 1.46 13.16 -7.79
C GLU A 20 1.36 12.28 -9.04
N ARG A 21 1.90 12.74 -10.17
CA ARG A 21 1.84 11.96 -11.43
C ARG A 21 2.41 10.55 -11.31
N TYR A 22 3.45 10.37 -10.48
CA TYR A 22 4.06 9.07 -10.23
C TYR A 22 3.13 8.13 -9.44
N ASN A 23 2.27 8.68 -8.56
CA ASN A 23 1.29 7.89 -7.80
C ASN A 23 0.28 7.20 -8.71
N ASN A 24 -0.27 7.92 -9.70
CA ASN A 24 -1.25 7.33 -10.62
C ASN A 24 -0.68 6.09 -11.31
N ASN A 25 0.57 6.13 -11.75
CA ASN A 25 1.20 4.97 -12.40
C ASN A 25 1.32 3.76 -11.46
N VAL A 26 1.70 3.98 -10.19
CA VAL A 26 1.83 2.90 -9.20
C VAL A 26 0.47 2.31 -8.87
N MET A 27 -0.54 3.16 -8.64
CA MET A 27 -1.89 2.73 -8.33
C MET A 27 -2.55 1.99 -9.50
N ASP A 28 -2.47 2.54 -10.71
CA ASP A 28 -3.01 1.93 -11.92
C ASP A 28 -2.40 0.54 -12.19
N ASP A 29 -1.10 0.38 -11.90
CA ASP A 29 -0.41 -0.90 -12.03
C ASP A 29 -0.93 -1.94 -11.03
N LEU A 30 -1.13 -1.55 -9.76
CA LEU A 30 -1.73 -2.42 -8.75
C LEU A 30 -3.18 -2.79 -9.11
N TYR A 31 -3.99 -1.80 -9.53
CA TYR A 31 -5.40 -2.02 -9.89
C TYR A 31 -5.56 -2.96 -11.09
N ARG A 32 -4.62 -2.93 -12.03
CA ARG A 32 -4.64 -3.82 -13.20
C ARG A 32 -4.37 -5.27 -12.83
N HIS A 33 -3.51 -5.52 -11.85
CA HIS A 33 -3.05 -6.87 -11.49
C HIS A 33 -3.85 -7.48 -10.33
N LEU A 34 -4.33 -6.66 -9.40
CA LEU A 34 -5.07 -7.07 -8.21
C LEU A 34 -6.55 -6.72 -8.40
N THR A 35 -7.24 -7.48 -9.25
CA THR A 35 -8.67 -7.28 -9.52
C THR A 35 -9.55 -7.83 -8.41
N ASN A 36 -10.71 -7.20 -8.18
CA ASN A 36 -11.71 -7.67 -7.22
C ASN A 36 -11.14 -7.85 -5.79
N ILE A 37 -10.41 -6.86 -5.29
CA ILE A 37 -9.92 -6.88 -3.91
C ILE A 37 -11.12 -6.91 -2.95
N THR A 38 -11.17 -7.90 -2.07
CA THR A 38 -12.26 -8.11 -1.11
C THR A 38 -11.85 -7.80 0.33
N LYS A 39 -10.56 -7.81 0.62
CA LYS A 39 -10.05 -7.53 1.96
C LYS A 39 -8.59 -7.07 1.91
N ILE A 40 -8.21 -6.16 2.80
CA ILE A 40 -6.82 -5.79 3.04
C ILE A 40 -6.55 -5.85 4.55
N ASN A 41 -5.58 -6.66 4.98
CA ASN A 41 -5.06 -6.63 6.35
C ASN A 41 -3.73 -5.87 6.34
N MET A 42 -3.62 -4.84 7.19
CA MET A 42 -2.38 -4.09 7.40
C MET A 42 -1.79 -4.47 8.75
N THR A 43 -0.55 -4.96 8.73
CA THR A 43 0.26 -5.28 9.90
C THR A 43 1.44 -4.33 9.95
N THR A 44 1.90 -3.97 11.14
CA THR A 44 3.15 -3.20 11.28
C THR A 44 4.08 -3.81 12.31
N TYR A 45 5.37 -3.79 12.04
CA TYR A 45 6.40 -4.28 12.95
C TYR A 45 7.76 -3.61 12.67
N ARG A 46 8.78 -4.00 13.45
CA ARG A 46 10.13 -3.44 13.37
C ARG A 46 11.14 -4.52 12.98
N ALA A 47 11.93 -4.26 11.94
CA ALA A 47 13.12 -5.05 11.60
C ALA A 47 14.28 -4.11 11.21
N GLY A 48 14.72 -3.30 12.16
CA GLY A 48 15.72 -2.24 11.96
C GLY A 48 15.14 -0.91 11.44
N ARG A 49 13.91 -0.93 10.93
CA ARG A 49 13.07 0.24 10.58
C ARG A 49 11.59 -0.12 10.68
N ALA A 50 10.69 0.85 10.51
CA ALA A 50 9.26 0.56 10.43
C ALA A 50 8.94 -0.16 9.10
N ILE A 51 8.12 -1.20 9.20
CA ILE A 51 7.61 -1.97 8.06
C ILE A 51 6.11 -2.06 8.21
N ALA A 52 5.41 -1.79 7.10
CA ALA A 52 4.00 -2.14 6.95
C ALA A 52 3.88 -3.30 5.96
N GLU A 53 3.10 -4.31 6.31
CA GLU A 53 2.76 -5.40 5.41
C GLU A 53 1.26 -5.37 5.12
N LEU A 54 0.92 -5.45 3.83
CA LEU A 54 -0.46 -5.59 3.38
C LEU A 54 -0.67 -7.01 2.87
N ILE A 55 -1.58 -7.73 3.50
CA ILE A 55 -2.14 -8.96 2.94
C ILE A 55 -3.40 -8.56 2.18
N ILE A 56 -3.33 -8.62 0.85
CA ILE A 56 -4.40 -8.22 -0.07
C ILE A 56 -5.10 -9.47 -0.58
N HIS A 57 -6.37 -9.64 -0.24
CA HIS A 57 -7.21 -10.73 -0.73
C HIS A 57 -7.95 -10.26 -1.98
N TYR A 58 -7.84 -11.00 -3.07
CA TYR A 58 -8.36 -10.61 -4.39
C TYR A 58 -8.79 -11.83 -5.21
N ASP A 59 -9.66 -11.63 -6.21
CA ASP A 59 -10.25 -12.71 -7.02
C ASP A 59 -10.74 -13.92 -6.19
N SER A 60 -11.41 -13.65 -5.06
CA SER A 60 -12.01 -14.60 -4.10
C SER A 60 -11.06 -15.55 -3.35
N GLU A 61 -9.97 -16.03 -3.97
CA GLU A 61 -9.11 -17.10 -3.42
C GLU A 61 -7.62 -16.76 -3.47
N LYS A 62 -7.25 -15.60 -4.01
CA LYS A 62 -5.85 -15.21 -4.14
C LYS A 62 -5.46 -14.22 -3.05
N THR A 63 -4.20 -14.33 -2.65
CA THR A 63 -3.57 -13.41 -1.70
C THR A 63 -2.33 -12.83 -2.35
N PHE A 64 -2.09 -11.54 -2.14
CA PHE A 64 -0.87 -10.86 -2.53
C PHE A 64 -0.28 -10.16 -1.30
N LEU A 65 1.00 -10.39 -1.03
CA LEU A 65 1.73 -9.72 0.04
C LEU A 65 2.45 -8.48 -0.52
N LEU A 66 2.15 -7.30 0.01
CA LEU A 66 2.89 -6.08 -0.29
C LEU A 66 3.61 -5.61 0.97
N THR A 67 4.93 -5.72 0.97
CA THR A 67 5.79 -5.20 2.03
C THR A 67 6.21 -3.78 1.69
N ILE A 68 5.99 -2.85 2.62
CA ILE A 68 6.29 -1.42 2.49
C ILE A 68 7.31 -1.03 3.55
N TRP A 69 8.50 -0.68 3.09
CA TRP A 69 9.58 -0.19 3.93
C TRP A 69 9.48 1.32 4.12
N GLU A 70 9.65 1.82 5.35
CA GLU A 70 9.93 3.24 5.58
C GLU A 70 11.36 3.56 5.08
N SER A 71 11.48 4.21 3.92
CA SER A 71 12.76 4.59 3.31
C SER A 71 12.57 5.57 2.16
N GLU A 72 13.67 5.93 1.47
CA GLU A 72 13.57 6.73 0.24
C GLU A 72 12.62 6.08 -0.77
N LEU A 73 11.83 6.92 -1.46
CA LEU A 73 10.78 6.47 -2.37
C LEU A 73 11.32 5.48 -3.42
N ASN A 74 10.82 4.25 -3.39
CA ASN A 74 11.14 3.22 -4.36
C ASN A 74 9.91 2.32 -4.61
N CYS A 75 9.16 2.61 -5.66
CA CYS A 75 7.95 1.86 -6.02
C CYS A 75 8.01 1.40 -7.48
N PRO A 76 8.88 0.45 -7.83
CA PRO A 76 8.94 -0.06 -9.20
C PRO A 76 7.63 -0.78 -9.55
N PRO A 77 7.22 -0.79 -10.83
CA PRO A 77 6.07 -1.57 -11.28
C PRO A 77 6.17 -3.06 -10.90
N LEU A 78 5.02 -3.73 -10.85
CA LEU A 78 4.93 -5.18 -10.70
C LEU A 78 5.61 -5.87 -11.88
N SER A 79 6.53 -6.76 -11.57
CA SER A 79 7.17 -7.66 -12.53
C SER A 79 6.40 -8.99 -12.59
N SER A 80 6.70 -9.80 -13.61
CA SER A 80 6.17 -11.16 -13.71
C SER A 80 6.53 -12.04 -12.52
N ASP A 81 7.71 -11.83 -11.92
CA ASP A 81 8.14 -12.59 -10.75
C ASP A 81 7.38 -12.20 -9.50
N ASP A 82 7.08 -10.90 -9.32
CA ASP A 82 6.26 -10.44 -8.19
C ASP A 82 4.86 -11.07 -8.26
N ILE A 83 4.25 -11.10 -9.45
CA ILE A 83 2.95 -11.74 -9.69
C ILE A 83 3.03 -13.25 -9.42
N ARG A 84 4.08 -13.93 -9.91
CA ARG A 84 4.27 -15.36 -9.74
C ARG A 84 4.49 -15.75 -8.27
N LEU A 85 5.22 -14.94 -7.52
CA LEU A 85 5.49 -15.15 -6.10
C LEU A 85 4.38 -14.64 -5.19
N ALA A 86 3.42 -13.88 -5.75
CA ALA A 86 2.39 -13.17 -5.00
C ALA A 86 2.96 -12.27 -3.90
N HIS A 87 4.12 -11.66 -4.15
CA HIS A 87 4.85 -10.83 -3.20
C HIS A 87 5.56 -9.68 -3.92
N LYS A 88 5.52 -8.49 -3.32
CA LYS A 88 6.30 -7.32 -3.76
C LYS A 88 6.82 -6.55 -2.56
N GLU A 89 8.00 -5.97 -2.71
CA GLU A 89 8.54 -4.97 -1.81
C GLU A 89 8.61 -3.59 -2.47
N ILE A 90 8.16 -2.57 -1.75
CA ILE A 90 8.30 -1.16 -2.11
C ILE A 90 8.79 -0.35 -0.91
N ALA A 91 9.24 0.89 -1.14
CA ALA A 91 9.59 1.82 -0.08
C ALA A 91 8.87 3.15 -0.22
N LEU A 92 8.34 3.65 0.90
CA LEU A 92 7.70 4.96 1.02
C LEU A 92 8.39 5.80 2.09
N PRO A 93 8.46 7.14 1.94
CA PRO A 93 9.25 8.02 2.79
C PRO A 93 8.93 7.96 4.27
N ASP A 94 7.63 7.97 4.61
CA ASP A 94 7.17 8.03 5.99
C ASP A 94 5.81 7.36 6.17
N ILE A 95 5.33 7.36 7.41
CA ILE A 95 4.05 6.76 7.79
C ILE A 95 2.84 7.44 7.14
N ALA A 96 2.90 8.74 6.84
CA ALA A 96 1.79 9.45 6.20
C ALA A 96 1.61 8.95 4.76
N ASP A 97 2.70 8.83 4.00
CA ASP A 97 2.68 8.23 2.66
C ASP A 97 2.13 6.81 2.70
N ILE A 98 2.55 5.97 3.67
CA ILE A 98 2.06 4.60 3.84
C ILE A 98 0.54 4.59 4.11
N MET A 99 0.07 5.37 5.08
CA MET A 99 -1.35 5.36 5.44
C MET A 99 -2.26 5.86 4.31
N ILE A 100 -1.81 6.89 3.58
CA ILE A 100 -2.54 7.43 2.43
C ILE A 100 -2.53 6.42 1.28
N PHE A 101 -1.39 5.76 1.03
CA PHE A 101 -1.28 4.70 0.03
C PHE A 101 -2.30 3.58 0.29
N VAL A 102 -2.29 3.01 1.50
CA VAL A 102 -3.17 1.90 1.89
C VAL A 102 -4.63 2.32 1.80
N THR A 103 -4.97 3.51 2.31
CA THR A 103 -6.35 4.01 2.28
C THR A 103 -6.82 4.29 0.86
N THR A 104 -5.94 4.75 -0.02
CA THR A 104 -6.26 4.99 -1.44
C THR A 104 -6.55 3.68 -2.17
N LEU A 105 -5.72 2.66 -1.94
CA LEU A 105 -5.93 1.31 -2.46
C LEU A 105 -7.26 0.71 -1.97
N ALA A 106 -7.52 0.78 -0.67
CA ALA A 106 -8.76 0.28 -0.08
C ALA A 106 -10.01 1.01 -0.59
N ARG A 107 -9.96 2.34 -0.75
CA ARG A 107 -11.06 3.15 -1.30
C ARG A 107 -11.38 2.80 -2.75
N HIS A 108 -10.35 2.55 -3.57
CA HIS A 108 -10.55 2.08 -4.94
C HIS A 108 -11.27 0.73 -4.98
N ALA A 109 -10.98 -0.14 -4.01
CA ALA A 109 -11.66 -1.42 -3.83
C ALA A 109 -13.03 -1.33 -3.11
N HIS A 110 -13.51 -0.12 -2.79
CA HIS A 110 -14.76 0.12 -2.05
C HIS A 110 -14.81 -0.52 -0.65
N LEU A 111 -13.66 -0.72 -0.01
CA LEU A 111 -13.57 -1.32 1.33
C LEU A 111 -13.62 -0.25 2.43
N SER A 112 -14.15 -0.62 3.59
CA SER A 112 -14.25 0.23 4.77
C SER A 112 -13.25 -0.16 5.84
N PRO A 113 -12.62 0.82 6.53
CA PRO A 113 -11.64 0.54 7.58
C PRO A 113 -12.30 0.00 8.86
N HIS A 114 -11.63 -0.96 9.49
CA HIS A 114 -12.03 -1.60 10.73
C HIS A 114 -10.80 -1.86 11.60
N LEU A 115 -10.92 -1.59 12.91
CA LEU A 115 -9.91 -1.99 13.87
C LEU A 115 -10.02 -3.50 14.13
N PRO A 116 -8.88 -4.22 14.19
CA PRO A 116 -8.89 -5.64 14.53
C PRO A 116 -9.42 -5.86 15.95
N SER A 117 -10.18 -6.94 16.13
CA SER A 117 -10.77 -7.30 17.42
C SER A 117 -9.81 -8.02 18.36
N ASP A 118 -8.77 -8.67 17.81
CA ASP A 118 -7.75 -9.37 18.58
C ASP A 118 -6.68 -8.40 19.08
N GLN A 119 -6.63 -8.23 20.40
CA GLN A 119 -5.69 -7.33 21.08
C GLN A 119 -4.23 -7.83 21.04
N ASN A 120 -4.01 -9.10 20.71
CA ASN A 120 -2.67 -9.68 20.59
C ASN A 120 -2.16 -9.72 19.13
N SER A 121 -2.95 -9.23 18.18
CA SER A 121 -2.57 -9.17 16.77
C SER A 121 -1.63 -8.00 16.51
N ALA A 122 -0.70 -8.19 15.56
CA ALA A 122 0.11 -7.10 15.01
C ALA A 122 -0.62 -6.35 13.88
N GLU A 123 -1.81 -6.82 13.49
CA GLU A 123 -2.71 -6.09 12.59
C GLU A 123 -3.09 -4.76 13.25
N VAL A 124 -2.95 -3.67 12.51
CA VAL A 124 -3.28 -2.32 12.97
C VAL A 124 -4.56 -1.80 12.31
N LEU A 125 -4.85 -2.27 11.10
CA LEU A 125 -6.04 -1.87 10.35
C LEU A 125 -6.44 -2.98 9.40
N THR A 126 -7.74 -3.21 9.30
CA THR A 126 -8.32 -4.13 8.30
C THR A 126 -9.32 -3.37 7.45
N TYR A 127 -9.44 -3.73 6.19
CA TYR A 127 -10.43 -3.17 5.28
C TYR A 127 -11.26 -4.31 4.71
N VAL A 128 -12.59 -4.21 4.83
CA VAL A 128 -13.59 -5.19 4.34
C VAL A 128 -14.81 -4.47 3.80
#